data_AF-A0A0P9A7L8-F1
#
_entry.id   AF-A0A0P9A7L8-F1
#
_cell.length_a   1.000
_cell.length_b   1.000
_cell.length_c   1.000
_cell.angle_alpha   90.00
_cell.angle_beta   90.00
_cell.angle_gamma   90.00
#
_symmetry.space_group_name_H-M   'P 1'
#
loop_
_entity.id
_entity.type
_entity.pdbx_description
1 polymer ?
#
loop_
_entity_poly.entity_id
_entity_poly.type
_entity_poly.pdbx_seq_one_letter_code
_entity_poly.pdbx_strand_id
1 'polypeptide(L)'
;MNKRIISPCISICKTDPLTGYCYGCARTDEEKKTWKNESTNNHWKEKNLKTIKKRMKGWQLVTFNESYKHKIVTGVSIYKKKVLLKK
;
A
#
# COMPACT_ATOMS: atom_id res chain seq x y z
N MET A 1 -8.19 20.75 -8.52
CA MET A 1 -8.27 20.00 -7.24
C MET A 1 -7.13 18.98 -7.19
N ASN A 2 -6.16 19.15 -6.29
CA ASN A 2 -5.06 18.19 -6.14
C ASN A 2 -5.59 16.90 -5.54
N LYS A 3 -5.86 15.90 -6.39
CA LYS A 3 -6.26 14.56 -5.97
C LYS A 3 -5.08 13.91 -5.25
N ARG A 4 -5.01 14.02 -3.92
CA ARG A 4 -3.95 13.37 -3.14
C ARG A 4 -4.11 11.85 -3.23
N ILE A 5 -3.17 11.19 -3.88
CA ILE A 5 -3.14 9.74 -3.98
C ILE A 5 -2.71 9.16 -2.63
N ILE A 6 -3.61 8.44 -1.98
CA ILE A 6 -3.37 7.84 -0.66
C ILE A 6 -2.34 6.71 -0.77
N SER A 7 -1.38 6.68 0.14
CA SER A 7 -0.34 5.64 0.18
C SER A 7 -0.94 4.23 0.29
N PRO A 8 -0.50 3.26 -0.52
CA PRO A 8 -0.99 1.88 -0.49
C PRO A 8 -0.50 1.06 0.72
N CYS A 9 0.30 1.63 1.61
CA CYS A 9 0.70 0.92 2.82
C CYS A 9 -0.52 0.58 3.70
N ILE A 10 -0.73 -0.70 3.98
CA ILE A 10 -1.81 -1.19 4.87
C ILE A 10 -1.32 -1.47 6.30
N SER A 11 -0.17 -0.92 6.70
CA SER A 11 0.45 -1.10 8.03
C SER A 11 0.89 -2.52 8.36
N ILE A 12 1.02 -3.38 7.35
CA ILE A 12 1.71 -4.67 7.42
C ILE A 12 2.98 -4.51 6.57
N CYS A 13 4.15 -4.61 7.19
CA CYS A 13 5.42 -4.41 6.52
C CYS A 13 6.39 -5.55 6.84
N LYS A 14 6.42 -6.54 5.95
CA LYS A 14 7.38 -7.63 5.94
C LYS A 14 7.76 -7.89 4.48
N THR A 15 9.04 -7.99 4.18
CA THR A 15 9.54 -8.16 2.81
C THR A 15 9.74 -9.66 2.55
N ASP A 16 9.29 -10.11 1.38
CA ASP A 16 9.57 -11.44 0.86
C ASP A 16 11.04 -11.49 0.39
N PRO A 17 11.88 -12.37 0.97
CA PRO A 17 13.30 -12.44 0.60
C PRO A 17 13.54 -12.98 -0.81
N LEU A 18 12.58 -13.68 -1.42
CA LEU A 18 12.72 -14.23 -2.77
C LEU A 18 12.42 -13.18 -3.83
N THR A 19 11.35 -12.39 -3.65
CA THR A 19 10.90 -11.43 -4.67
C THR A 19 11.28 -9.98 -4.38
N GLY A 20 11.69 -9.68 -3.14
CA GLY A 20 11.93 -8.31 -2.67
C GLY A 20 10.66 -7.48 -2.47
N TYR A 21 9.47 -8.10 -2.47
CA TYR A 21 8.19 -7.39 -2.35
C TYR A 21 7.66 -7.42 -0.92
N CYS A 22 7.08 -6.31 -0.48
CA CYS A 22 6.37 -6.28 0.79
C CYS A 22 5.10 -7.15 0.75
N TYR A 23 4.93 -8.11 1.66
CA TYR A 23 3.72 -8.94 1.74
C TYR A 23 2.43 -8.13 1.86
N GLY A 24 2.47 -6.96 2.49
CA GLY A 24 1.29 -6.12 2.69
C GLY A 24 0.90 -5.25 1.51
N CYS A 25 1.85 -4.77 0.68
CA CYS A 25 1.54 -3.82 -0.39
C CYS A 25 2.30 -4.06 -1.70
N ALA A 26 3.03 -5.16 -1.81
CA ALA A 26 3.84 -5.59 -2.94
C ALA A 26 4.84 -4.54 -3.50
N ARG A 27 5.15 -3.50 -2.71
CA ARG A 27 6.19 -2.51 -3.05
C ARG A 27 7.57 -3.02 -2.67
N THR A 28 8.57 -2.71 -3.50
CA THR A 28 9.98 -2.82 -3.14
C THR A 28 10.38 -1.71 -2.17
N ASP A 29 11.59 -1.77 -1.62
CA ASP A 29 12.09 -0.73 -0.72
C ASP A 29 12.39 0.58 -1.46
N GLU A 30 12.84 0.51 -2.71
CA GLU A 30 13.03 1.67 -3.60
C GLU A 30 11.70 2.36 -3.83
N GLU A 31 10.65 1.61 -4.17
CA GLU A 31 9.32 2.18 -4.39
C GLU A 31 8.74 2.79 -3.11
N LYS A 32 9.05 2.25 -1.93
CA LYS A 32 8.70 2.86 -0.64
C LYS A 32 9.42 4.20 -0.45
N LYS A 33 10.71 4.29 -0.80
CA LYS A 33 11.51 5.52 -0.74
C LYS A 33 10.97 6.56 -1.74
N THR A 34 10.77 6.19 -2.99
CA THR A 34 10.19 7.06 -4.03
C THR A 34 8.83 7.58 -3.61
N TRP A 35 7.95 6.73 -3.06
CA TRP A 35 6.63 7.19 -2.60
C TRP A 35 6.69 8.29 -1.53
N LYS A 36 7.69 8.23 -0.62
CA LYS A 36 7.88 9.23 0.45
C LYS A 36 8.47 10.54 -0.06
N ASN A 37 9.15 10.53 -1.21
CA ASN A 37 9.73 11.73 -1.80
C ASN A 37 8.61 12.66 -2.27
N GLU A 38 8.63 13.90 -1.77
CA GLU A 38 7.63 14.94 -2.05
C GLU A 38 7.61 15.37 -3.53
N SER A 39 8.77 15.32 -4.19
CA SER A 39 8.92 15.63 -5.62
C SER A 39 8.36 14.54 -6.54
N THR A 40 7.88 13.42 -5.98
CA THR A 40 7.34 12.31 -6.78
C THR A 40 5.98 12.65 -7.38
N ASN A 41 5.96 12.71 -8.70
CA ASN A 41 4.77 12.95 -9.52
C ASN A 41 3.62 11.95 -9.24
N ASN A 42 2.39 12.45 -9.26
CA ASN A 42 1.16 11.67 -9.19
C ASN A 42 1.07 10.60 -10.29
N HIS A 43 1.53 10.86 -11.51
CA HIS A 43 1.53 9.85 -12.57
C HIS A 43 2.34 8.60 -12.19
N TRP A 44 3.49 8.79 -11.54
CA TRP A 44 4.28 7.68 -11.03
C TRP A 44 3.53 6.92 -9.93
N LYS A 45 2.86 7.62 -9.02
CA LYS A 45 2.06 7.01 -7.94
C LYS A 45 0.91 6.17 -8.48
N GLU A 46 0.20 6.65 -9.50
CA GLU A 46 -0.87 5.91 -10.17
C GLU A 46 -0.34 4.66 -10.88
N LYS A 47 0.79 4.79 -11.60
CA LYS A 47 1.45 3.66 -12.26
C LYS A 47 1.90 2.62 -11.23
N ASN A 48 2.54 3.05 -10.14
CA ASN A 48 2.99 2.17 -9.06
C ASN A 48 1.80 1.41 -8.44
N LEU A 49 0.66 2.07 -8.19
CA LEU A 49 -0.56 1.41 -7.69
C LEU A 49 -1.06 0.29 -8.62
N LYS A 50 -1.04 0.52 -9.94
CA LYS A 50 -1.41 -0.51 -10.92
C LYS A 50 -0.40 -1.66 -10.91
N THR A 51 0.89 -1.35 -10.85
CA THR A 51 1.96 -2.36 -10.82
C THR A 51 1.88 -3.25 -9.58
N ILE A 52 1.74 -2.68 -8.38
CA ILE A 52 1.70 -3.49 -7.15
C ILE A 52 0.48 -4.40 -7.11
N LYS A 53 -0.67 -3.94 -7.62
CA LYS A 53 -1.88 -4.78 -7.70
C LYS A 53 -1.69 -5.98 -8.62
N LYS A 54 -0.95 -5.82 -9.73
CA LYS A 54 -0.61 -6.92 -10.65
C LYS A 54 0.36 -7.94 -10.04
N ARG A 55 1.19 -7.54 -9.07
CA ARG A 55 2.12 -8.44 -8.35
C ARG A 55 1.39 -9.35 -7.36
N MET A 56 0.22 -8.93 -6.86
CA MET A 56 -0.56 -9.69 -5.89
C MET A 56 -1.57 -10.60 -6.59
N LYS A 57 -1.88 -11.76 -5.98
CA LYS A 57 -2.89 -12.70 -6.47
C LYS A 57 -3.67 -13.30 -5.31
N GLY A 58 -4.81 -13.94 -5.61
CA GLY A 58 -5.62 -14.66 -4.64
C GLY A 58 -5.98 -13.83 -3.40
N TRP A 59 -5.89 -14.46 -2.23
CA TRP A 59 -6.26 -13.84 -0.94
C TRP A 59 -5.47 -12.57 -0.62
N GLN A 60 -4.20 -12.48 -1.06
CA GLN A 60 -3.35 -11.31 -0.83
C GLN A 60 -3.94 -10.08 -1.53
N LEU A 61 -4.33 -10.22 -2.80
CA LEU A 61 -4.94 -9.14 -3.58
C LEU A 61 -6.29 -8.71 -3.00
N VAL A 62 -7.13 -9.67 -2.60
CA VAL A 62 -8.44 -9.40 -1.98
C VAL A 62 -8.24 -8.61 -0.69
N THR A 63 -7.39 -9.10 0.21
CA THR A 63 -7.09 -8.48 1.51
C THR A 63 -6.53 -7.08 1.36
N PHE A 64 -5.60 -6.89 0.41
CA PHE A 64 -5.04 -5.59 0.09
C PHE A 64 -6.13 -4.62 -0.38
N ASN A 65 -6.98 -5.03 -1.33
CA ASN A 65 -8.01 -4.16 -1.89
C ASN A 65 -9.02 -3.72 -0.83
N GLU A 66 -9.48 -4.63 0.03
CA GLU A 66 -10.38 -4.30 1.14
C GLU A 66 -9.72 -3.34 2.14
N SER A 67 -8.49 -3.65 2.55
CA SER A 67 -7.74 -2.81 3.49
C SER A 67 -7.44 -1.43 2.94
N TYR A 68 -7.12 -1.33 1.64
CA TYR A 68 -6.84 -0.06 0.98
C TYR A 68 -8.12 0.75 0.74
N LYS A 69 -9.23 0.11 0.35
CA LYS A 69 -10.55 0.76 0.26
C LYS A 69 -10.97 1.34 1.61
N HIS A 70 -10.85 0.55 2.68
CA HIS A 70 -11.12 1.03 4.03
C HIS A 70 -10.24 2.23 4.40
N LYS A 71 -8.95 2.20 4.06
CA LYS A 71 -8.02 3.31 4.31
C LYS A 71 -8.36 4.57 3.52
N ILE A 72 -8.80 4.45 2.28
CA ILE A 72 -9.24 5.61 1.48
C ILE A 72 -10.44 6.30 2.13
N VAL A 73 -11.38 5.52 2.66
CA VAL A 73 -12.61 6.06 3.28
C VAL A 73 -12.37 6.60 4.70
N THR A 74 -11.58 5.90 5.50
CA THR A 74 -11.46 6.16 6.96
C THR A 74 -10.13 6.77 7.38
N GLY A 75 -9.16 6.85 6.48
CA GLY A 75 -7.78 7.27 6.77
C GLY A 75 -6.87 6.18 7.35
N VAL A 76 -7.42 5.02 7.78
CA VAL A 76 -6.67 3.95 8.46
C VAL A 76 -6.89 2.57 7.82
N SER A 77 -5.86 1.72 7.78
CA SER A 77 -6.03 0.34 7.30
C SER A 77 -6.77 -0.53 8.33
N ILE A 78 -7.38 -1.63 7.87
CA ILE A 78 -8.10 -2.58 8.76
C ILE A 78 -7.17 -3.10 9.86
N TYR A 79 -5.94 -3.50 9.52
CA TYR A 79 -4.96 -3.97 10.49
C TYR A 79 -4.63 -2.89 11.54
N LYS A 80 -4.33 -1.67 11.11
CA LYS A 80 -4.01 -0.57 12.04
C LYS A 80 -5.20 -0.23 12.94
N LYS A 81 -6.43 -0.23 12.41
CA LYS A 81 -7.66 -0.05 13.21
C LYS A 81 -7.76 -1.11 14.31
N LYS A 82 -7.58 -2.39 13.98
CA LYS A 82 -7.62 -3.48 14.98
C LYS A 82 -6.54 -3.33 16.04
N VAL A 83 -5.33 -2.90 15.68
CA VAL A 83 -4.24 -2.65 16.64
C VAL A 83 -4.57 -1.49 17.58
N LEU A 84 -5.22 -0.43 17.08
CA LEU A 84 -5.60 0.73 17.90
C LEU A 84 -6.74 0.41 18.88
N LEU A 85 -7.70 -0.45 18.49
CA LEU A 85 -8.82 -0.85 19.35
C LEU A 85 -8.45 -1.84 20.46
N LYS A 86 -7.25 -2.44 20.38
CA LYS A 86 -6.71 -3.38 21.39
C LYS A 86 -5.81 -2.69 22.42
N LYS A 87 -5.58 -1.39 22.27
CA LYS A 87 -4.86 -0.55 23.23
C LYS A 87 -5.87 0.19 24.08
#